data_AF-A0A3A9EXU7-F1
#
_entry.id   AF-A0A3A9EXU7-F1
#
_cell.length_a   1.000
_cell.length_b   1.000
_cell.length_c   1.000
_cell.angle_alpha   90.00
_cell.angle_beta   90.00
_cell.angle_gamma   90.00
#
_symmetry.space_group_name_H-M   'P 1'
#
loop_
_entity.id
_entity.type
_entity.pdbx_description
1 polymer ?
#
loop_
_entity_poly.entity_id
_entity_poly.type
_entity_poly.pdbx_seq_one_letter_code
_entity_poly.pdbx_strand_id
1 'polypeptide(L)'
;MNGALFRGRQVIKPGELEPADAQAVYLGKEASVRKDFRTVVDKVRMWRGRLIHILAVENQNYVDYHMVVRNMLSESLNYQKQWRQKKREHDRKKDLRAGTDGFLSGMEKDEKFMPVITLVVYCGMEHPWDGARCLHDLLEVEEELGRILQENREAYSRLDDDTRELIEVIAKVRVGEEYEIVENGERRYDMCKAFMDMKLEGIEEGIEKGIEKGIEKERASHLIETVCKKLLKNKPAEVIAEELEEELEAVENVIRIQRQVGNYDVKQIYEAVQIERQEKTV
;
A
#
# COMPACT_ATOMS: atom_id res chain seq x y z
N MET A 1 1.20 4.99 7.01
CA MET A 1 1.33 3.99 8.10
C MET A 1 0.20 4.02 9.10
N ASN A 2 -0.15 5.16 9.72
CA ASN A 2 -1.31 5.23 10.64
C ASN A 2 -2.62 4.75 9.98
N GLY A 3 -2.86 5.11 8.71
CA GLY A 3 -3.95 4.54 7.91
C GLY A 3 -3.84 3.02 7.76
N ALA A 4 -2.80 2.55 7.06
CA ALA A 4 -2.65 1.13 6.69
C ALA A 4 -2.45 0.15 7.88
N LEU A 5 -1.73 0.53 8.93
CA LEU A 5 -1.35 -0.35 10.04
C LEU A 5 -2.14 -0.11 11.32
N PHE A 6 -2.69 1.10 11.50
CA PHE A 6 -3.32 1.51 12.76
C PHE A 6 -4.78 1.99 12.55
N ARG A 7 -5.40 1.65 11.40
CA ARG A 7 -6.81 1.96 11.08
C ARG A 7 -7.16 3.43 11.31
N GLY A 8 -6.26 4.33 10.87
CA GLY A 8 -6.42 5.78 11.00
C GLY A 8 -6.10 6.35 12.39
N ARG A 9 -5.84 5.52 13.40
CA ARG A 9 -5.42 6.01 14.73
C ARG A 9 -4.01 6.59 14.66
N GLN A 10 -3.82 7.78 15.24
CA GLN A 10 -2.54 8.48 15.28
C GLN A 10 -1.57 7.87 16.30
N VAL A 11 -1.00 6.71 15.97
CA VAL A 11 -0.04 5.99 16.82
C VAL A 11 1.40 6.43 16.53
N ILE A 12 1.79 6.47 15.26
CA ILE A 12 3.10 6.98 14.83
C ILE A 12 3.02 8.49 14.74
N LYS A 13 3.80 9.19 15.56
CA LYS A 13 3.88 10.65 15.53
C LYS A 13 5.04 11.09 14.63
N PRO A 14 4.89 12.17 13.85
CA PRO A 14 5.96 12.65 12.97
C PRO A 14 7.29 12.89 13.68
N GLY A 15 7.26 13.43 14.91
CA GLY A 15 8.46 13.69 15.70
C GLY A 15 9.16 12.44 16.25
N GLU A 16 8.55 11.25 16.16
CA GLU A 16 9.19 9.97 16.53
C GLU A 16 9.91 9.31 15.34
N LEU A 17 9.86 9.90 14.15
CA LEU A 17 10.47 9.34 12.94
C LEU A 17 11.83 9.97 12.68
N GLU A 18 12.88 9.19 12.89
CA GLU A 18 14.25 9.62 12.60
C GLU A 18 14.62 9.30 11.14
N PRO A 19 15.34 10.17 10.43
CA PRO A 19 15.93 9.82 9.14
C PRO A 19 16.88 8.62 9.29
N ALA A 20 16.76 7.66 8.39
CA ALA A 20 17.70 6.55 8.30
C ALA A 20 18.34 6.55 6.90
N ASP A 21 19.56 6.05 6.81
CA ASP A 21 20.33 6.07 5.57
C ASP A 21 19.66 5.17 4.50
N ALA A 22 19.34 5.76 3.36
CA ALA A 22 18.78 5.08 2.20
C ALA A 22 19.81 4.21 1.45
N GLN A 23 21.09 4.28 1.83
CA GLN A 23 22.15 3.43 1.29
C GLN A 23 22.07 1.98 1.81
N ALA A 24 21.13 1.20 1.29
CA ALA A 24 21.27 -0.26 1.16
C ALA A 24 20.11 -0.92 0.39
N VAL A 25 19.94 -0.60 -0.88
CA VAL A 25 19.49 -1.62 -1.84
C VAL A 25 20.71 -1.98 -2.69
N TYR A 26 21.61 -2.77 -2.11
CA TYR A 26 22.81 -3.24 -2.81
C TYR A 26 22.43 -4.41 -3.73
N LEU A 27 22.55 -4.14 -5.02
CA LEU A 27 23.01 -5.03 -6.09
C LEU A 27 23.40 -6.45 -5.67
N GLY A 28 22.49 -7.41 -5.86
CA GLY A 28 22.87 -8.79 -6.04
C GLY A 28 23.46 -8.96 -7.45
N LYS A 29 24.73 -9.39 -7.57
CA LYS A 29 25.25 -9.90 -8.84
C LYS A 29 24.81 -11.35 -8.98
N GLU A 30 23.79 -11.61 -9.79
CA GLU A 30 23.61 -12.95 -10.34
C GLU A 30 24.55 -13.15 -11.53
N ALA A 31 25.01 -14.39 -11.67
CA ALA A 31 25.93 -14.80 -12.70
C ALA A 31 25.34 -14.50 -14.09
N SER A 32 26.18 -13.96 -14.97
CA SER A 32 26.05 -13.85 -16.43
C SER A 32 25.21 -12.72 -17.07
N VAL A 33 24.33 -12.00 -16.37
CA VAL A 33 23.64 -10.84 -16.98
C VAL A 33 23.64 -9.61 -16.07
N ARG A 34 24.35 -8.57 -16.50
CA ARG A 34 24.37 -7.24 -15.87
C ARG A 34 22.98 -6.59 -15.92
N LYS A 35 22.16 -6.77 -14.90
CA LYS A 35 21.03 -5.87 -14.64
C LYS A 35 21.05 -5.44 -13.18
N ASP A 36 21.31 -4.16 -12.99
CA ASP A 36 21.27 -3.50 -11.70
C ASP A 36 19.80 -3.30 -11.30
N PHE A 37 19.29 -4.14 -10.40
CA PHE A 37 17.96 -3.91 -9.80
C PHE A 37 18.04 -2.76 -8.80
N ARG A 38 17.79 -1.53 -9.27
CA ARG A 38 17.70 -0.36 -8.39
C ARG A 38 16.25 -0.18 -7.94
N THR A 39 15.90 -0.71 -6.77
CA THR A 39 14.68 -0.27 -6.08
C THR A 39 14.96 1.12 -5.52
N VAL A 40 14.38 2.16 -6.12
CA VAL A 40 14.44 3.50 -5.57
C VAL A 40 13.52 3.53 -4.36
N VAL A 41 14.09 3.67 -3.17
CA VAL A 41 13.33 3.93 -1.94
C VAL A 41 13.29 5.43 -1.73
N ASP A 42 12.10 6.02 -1.84
CA ASP A 42 11.94 7.47 -1.75
C ASP A 42 12.25 8.00 -0.35
N LYS A 43 11.80 7.31 0.70
CA LYS A 43 12.08 7.72 2.09
C LYS A 43 12.33 6.51 2.99
N VAL A 44 13.43 6.55 3.73
CA VAL A 44 13.73 5.61 4.82
C VAL A 44 13.59 6.34 6.16
N ARG A 45 12.91 5.72 7.12
CA ARG A 45 12.70 6.24 8.48
C ARG A 45 12.95 5.15 9.52
N MET A 46 13.42 5.56 10.69
CA MET A 46 13.54 4.72 11.87
C MET A 46 12.43 5.10 12.85
N TRP A 47 11.75 4.10 13.43
CA TRP A 47 10.71 4.30 14.44
C TRP A 47 10.83 3.29 15.58
N ARG A 48 11.22 3.76 16.77
CA ARG A 48 11.37 2.91 17.98
C ARG A 48 12.19 1.64 17.71
N GLY A 49 13.31 1.81 17.01
CA GLY A 49 14.16 0.71 16.56
C GLY A 49 13.74 0.07 15.25
N ARG A 50 12.47 0.11 14.82
CA ARG A 50 11.99 -0.53 13.59
C ARG A 50 12.35 0.26 12.34
N LEU A 51 12.88 -0.42 11.32
CA LEU A 51 13.22 0.20 10.04
C LEU A 51 11.99 0.26 9.14
N ILE A 52 11.65 1.47 8.68
CA ILE A 52 10.50 1.73 7.82
C ILE A 52 11.02 2.19 6.46
N HIS A 53 10.67 1.43 5.42
CA HIS A 53 10.85 1.81 4.04
C HIS A 53 9.54 2.36 3.52
N ILE A 54 9.58 3.59 3.01
CA ILE A 54 8.49 4.19 2.26
C ILE A 54 8.94 4.23 0.82
N LEU A 55 8.42 3.27 0.05
CA LEU A 55 8.46 3.27 -1.40
C LEU A 55 7.27 4.12 -1.86
N ALA A 56 7.47 5.43 -1.97
CA ALA A 56 6.57 6.20 -2.80
C ALA A 56 6.91 5.86 -4.26
N VAL A 57 5.87 5.64 -5.06
CA VAL A 57 5.96 5.41 -6.48
C VAL A 57 5.21 6.57 -7.11
N GLU A 58 5.78 7.76 -6.94
CA GLU A 58 5.22 8.98 -7.49
C GLU A 58 5.63 9.08 -8.96
N ASN A 59 4.62 9.17 -9.83
CA ASN A 59 4.75 9.42 -11.26
C ASN A 59 5.32 8.24 -12.10
N GLN A 60 4.83 7.02 -11.89
CA GLN A 60 5.02 5.93 -12.86
C GLN A 60 3.97 6.00 -13.98
N ASN A 61 4.44 6.03 -15.24
CA ASN A 61 3.59 5.93 -16.42
C ASN A 61 3.02 4.51 -16.65
N TYR A 62 3.32 3.54 -15.79
CA TYR A 62 2.87 2.15 -15.95
C TYR A 62 2.78 1.41 -14.60
N VAL A 63 1.99 0.34 -14.57
CA VAL A 63 1.92 -0.59 -13.41
C VAL A 63 3.10 -1.55 -13.46
N ASP A 64 3.95 -1.54 -12.42
CA ASP A 64 5.06 -2.50 -12.30
C ASP A 64 4.56 -3.83 -11.70
N TYR A 65 4.24 -4.80 -12.56
CA TYR A 65 3.80 -6.14 -12.15
C TYR A 65 4.85 -6.94 -11.35
N HIS A 66 6.12 -6.53 -11.35
CA HIS A 66 7.18 -7.12 -10.53
C HIS A 66 7.29 -6.54 -9.11
N MET A 67 6.45 -5.57 -8.74
CA MET A 67 6.53 -4.84 -7.47
C MET A 67 6.62 -5.76 -6.24
N VAL A 68 5.82 -6.82 -6.20
CA VAL A 68 5.78 -7.78 -5.09
C VAL A 68 7.14 -8.44 -4.89
N VAL A 69 7.71 -9.02 -5.97
CA VAL A 69 9.02 -9.69 -5.92
C VAL A 69 10.13 -8.70 -5.56
N ARG A 70 10.05 -7.47 -6.08
CA ARG A 70 11.02 -6.41 -5.78
C ARG A 70 10.99 -6.00 -4.30
N ASN A 71 9.82 -5.91 -3.69
CA ASN A 71 9.67 -5.62 -2.27
C ASN A 71 10.27 -6.73 -1.42
N MET A 72 9.94 -7.98 -1.73
CA MET A 72 10.47 -9.15 -1.03
C MET A 72 12.00 -9.22 -1.09
N LEU A 73 12.57 -8.96 -2.27
CA LEU A 73 14.02 -8.92 -2.45
C LEU A 73 14.65 -7.80 -1.61
N SER A 74 14.05 -6.61 -1.61
CA SER A 74 14.50 -5.48 -0.81
C SER A 74 14.53 -5.82 0.68
N GLU A 75 13.45 -6.41 1.20
CA GLU A 75 13.34 -6.83 2.60
C GLU A 75 14.38 -7.89 2.95
N SER A 76 14.51 -8.92 2.12
CA SER A 76 15.48 -10.02 2.30
C SER A 76 16.92 -9.50 2.34
N LEU A 77 17.29 -8.57 1.46
CA LEU A 77 18.62 -7.97 1.43
C LEU A 77 18.91 -7.15 2.70
N ASN A 78 17.89 -6.52 3.29
CA ASN A 78 18.04 -5.78 4.53
C ASN A 78 18.26 -6.71 5.72
N TYR A 79 17.52 -7.81 5.83
CA TYR A 79 17.78 -8.82 6.85
C TYR A 79 19.17 -9.44 6.68
N GLN A 80 19.61 -9.69 5.44
CA GLN A 80 20.94 -10.19 5.17
C GLN A 80 22.04 -9.20 5.59
N LYS A 81 21.81 -7.88 5.46
CA LYS A 81 22.71 -6.84 5.98
C LYS A 81 22.79 -6.89 7.51
N GLN A 82 21.64 -7.02 8.19
CA GLN A 82 21.58 -7.12 9.65
C GLN A 82 22.32 -8.36 10.16
N TRP A 83 22.10 -9.53 9.54
CA TRP A 83 22.83 -10.76 9.86
C TRP A 83 24.34 -10.59 9.70
N ARG A 84 24.80 -10.01 8.58
CA ARG A 84 26.25 -9.74 8.37
C ARG A 84 26.83 -8.85 9.46
N GLN A 85 26.08 -7.85 9.92
CA GLN A 85 26.53 -6.97 11.00
C GLN A 85 26.65 -7.73 12.32
N LYS A 86 25.61 -8.47 12.71
CA LYS A 86 25.59 -9.29 13.93
C LYS A 86 26.69 -10.34 13.93
N LYS A 87 26.85 -11.07 12.81
CA LYS A 87 27.94 -12.02 12.63
C LYS A 87 29.31 -11.39 12.83
N ARG A 88 29.56 -10.21 12.27
CA ARG A 88 30.83 -9.48 12.48
C ARG A 88 31.05 -9.09 13.94
N GLU A 89 29.99 -8.74 14.66
CA GLU A 89 30.07 -8.44 16.08
C GLU A 89 30.41 -9.69 16.90
N HIS A 90 29.80 -10.83 16.59
CA HIS A 90 30.14 -12.13 17.18
C HIS A 90 31.58 -12.56 16.85
N ASP A 91 32.01 -12.44 15.59
CA ASP A 91 33.39 -12.74 15.17
C ASP A 91 34.40 -11.87 15.93
N ARG A 92 34.05 -10.60 16.21
CA ARG A 92 34.87 -9.67 17.01
C ARG A 92 34.89 -10.04 18.49
N LYS A 93 33.74 -10.41 19.07
CA LYS A 93 33.61 -10.78 20.49
C LYS A 93 34.14 -12.19 20.80
N LYS A 94 34.19 -13.06 19.78
CA LYS A 94 34.52 -14.49 19.89
C LYS A 94 33.67 -15.20 20.96
N ASP A 95 32.39 -14.83 21.02
CA ASP A 95 31.41 -15.33 22.00
C ASP A 95 30.70 -16.61 21.52
N LEU A 96 30.65 -16.86 20.21
CA LEU A 96 30.11 -18.10 19.66
C LEU A 96 31.09 -19.27 19.82
N ARG A 97 30.65 -20.32 20.50
CA ARG A 97 31.45 -21.53 20.76
C ARG A 97 31.69 -22.31 19.47
N ALA A 98 32.97 -22.54 19.13
CA ALA A 98 33.38 -23.34 17.98
C ALA A 98 32.72 -24.73 17.95
N GLY A 99 32.30 -25.15 16.75
CA GLY A 99 31.64 -26.44 16.52
C GLY A 99 30.16 -26.51 16.89
N THR A 100 29.55 -25.39 17.30
CA THR A 100 28.09 -25.30 17.51
C THR A 100 27.39 -24.76 16.26
N ASP A 101 26.08 -25.03 16.14
CA ASP A 101 25.24 -24.48 15.08
C ASP A 101 25.30 -22.96 15.05
N GLY A 102 25.35 -22.31 16.21
CA GLY A 102 25.49 -20.86 16.29
C GLY A 102 26.80 -20.35 15.70
N PHE A 103 27.91 -21.05 15.91
CA PHE A 103 29.19 -20.73 15.29
C PHE A 103 29.17 -20.94 13.76
N LEU A 104 28.55 -22.03 13.30
CA LEU A 104 28.42 -22.33 11.86
C LEU A 104 27.50 -21.35 11.14
N SER A 105 26.38 -20.98 11.75
CA SER A 105 25.41 -20.01 11.23
C SER A 105 25.86 -18.56 11.42
N GLY A 106 26.79 -18.30 12.35
CA GLY A 106 27.27 -16.97 12.71
C GLY A 106 26.26 -16.12 13.51
N MET A 107 25.31 -16.75 14.20
CA MET A 107 24.30 -16.09 15.04
C MET A 107 23.81 -16.99 16.17
N GLU A 108 23.27 -16.42 17.24
CA GLU A 108 22.64 -17.20 18.31
C GLU A 108 21.21 -17.63 17.94
N LYS A 109 20.73 -18.73 18.54
CA LYS A 109 19.40 -19.30 18.27
C LYS A 109 18.26 -18.30 18.54
N ASP A 110 18.38 -17.54 19.62
CA ASP A 110 17.33 -16.60 20.06
C ASP A 110 17.58 -15.18 19.55
N GLU A 111 18.60 -14.98 18.70
CA GLU A 111 18.94 -13.67 18.17
C GLU A 111 17.84 -13.15 17.23
N LYS A 112 17.38 -11.92 17.49
CA LYS A 112 16.32 -11.28 16.71
C LYS A 112 16.86 -10.21 15.76
N PHE A 113 16.24 -10.12 14.59
CA PHE A 113 16.46 -9.03 13.66
C PHE A 113 15.49 -7.89 13.92
N MET A 114 15.93 -6.70 13.52
CA MET A 114 15.08 -5.54 13.49
C MET A 114 14.06 -5.66 12.34
N PRO A 115 12.76 -5.50 12.59
CA PRO A 115 11.75 -5.58 11.55
C PRO A 115 11.97 -4.52 10.46
N VAL A 116 11.79 -4.94 9.21
CA VAL A 116 11.77 -4.09 8.01
C VAL A 116 10.34 -4.02 7.50
N ILE A 117 9.79 -2.80 7.42
CA ILE A 117 8.40 -2.55 7.06
C ILE A 117 8.37 -1.75 5.75
N THR A 118 7.95 -2.37 4.64
CA THR A 118 7.90 -1.71 3.31
C THR A 118 6.50 -1.22 2.93
N LEU A 119 6.25 0.09 2.93
CA LEU A 119 4.99 0.66 2.46
C LEU A 119 5.15 1.09 1.00
N VAL A 120 4.30 0.57 0.12
CA VAL A 120 4.19 1.04 -1.27
C VAL A 120 3.01 2.00 -1.37
N VAL A 121 3.25 3.19 -1.91
CA VAL A 121 2.21 4.15 -2.26
C VAL A 121 2.23 4.31 -3.78
N TYR A 122 1.20 3.78 -4.44
CA TYR A 122 1.03 3.91 -5.89
C TYR A 122 0.11 5.08 -6.22
N CYS A 123 0.64 6.07 -6.94
CA CYS A 123 -0.10 7.23 -7.43
C CYS A 123 -0.10 7.21 -8.97
N GLY A 124 -0.93 6.34 -9.56
CA GLY A 124 -1.11 6.26 -11.01
C GLY A 124 -2.06 7.35 -11.53
N MET A 125 -1.60 8.14 -12.50
CA MET A 125 -2.41 9.18 -13.16
C MET A 125 -3.25 8.60 -14.32
N GLU A 126 -2.69 7.63 -15.06
CA GLU A 126 -3.32 7.07 -16.27
C GLU A 126 -4.10 5.78 -16.01
N HIS A 127 -3.61 4.92 -15.10
CA HIS A 127 -4.20 3.60 -14.83
C HIS A 127 -4.31 3.34 -13.33
N PRO A 128 -5.42 2.74 -12.84
CA PRO A 128 -5.48 2.21 -11.49
C PRO A 128 -4.52 1.01 -11.36
N TRP A 129 -4.12 0.70 -10.13
CA TRP A 129 -3.31 -0.49 -9.87
C TRP A 129 -4.11 -1.77 -10.18
N ASP A 130 -3.64 -2.55 -11.16
CA ASP A 130 -4.19 -3.84 -11.57
C ASP A 130 -3.20 -5.02 -11.39
N GLY A 131 -2.05 -4.76 -10.77
CA GLY A 131 -1.04 -5.79 -10.49
C GLY A 131 -1.30 -6.61 -9.23
N ALA A 132 -0.48 -7.66 -9.05
CA ALA A 132 -0.47 -8.49 -7.86
C ALA A 132 -0.25 -7.65 -6.58
N ARG A 133 -0.96 -8.01 -5.51
CA ARG A 133 -0.84 -7.36 -4.19
C ARG A 133 0.03 -8.16 -3.24
N CYS A 134 0.13 -9.46 -3.46
CA CYS A 134 0.94 -10.37 -2.68
C CYS A 134 1.56 -11.46 -3.57
N LEU A 135 2.51 -12.23 -3.03
CA LEU A 135 3.19 -13.27 -3.80
C LEU A 135 2.20 -14.33 -4.32
N HIS A 136 1.16 -14.64 -3.55
CA HIS A 136 0.16 -15.63 -3.94
C HIS A 136 -0.49 -15.31 -5.29
N ASP A 137 -0.77 -14.04 -5.58
CA ASP A 137 -1.35 -13.60 -6.85
C ASP A 137 -0.43 -13.86 -8.06
N LEU A 138 0.87 -14.11 -7.82
CA LEU A 138 1.88 -14.39 -8.84
C LEU A 138 2.20 -15.88 -8.99
N LEU A 139 1.70 -16.75 -8.10
CA LEU A 139 2.02 -18.17 -8.11
C LEU A 139 1.00 -18.95 -8.95
N GLU A 140 1.49 -19.82 -9.83
CA GLU A 140 0.66 -20.84 -10.46
C GLU A 140 0.37 -21.95 -9.44
N VAL A 141 -0.75 -21.83 -8.74
CA VAL A 141 -1.20 -22.85 -7.78
C VAL A 141 -2.09 -23.85 -8.49
N GLU A 142 -1.60 -25.08 -8.67
CA GLU A 142 -2.36 -26.19 -9.25
C GLU A 142 -3.62 -26.49 -8.43
N GLU A 143 -4.73 -26.86 -9.07
CA GLU A 143 -6.02 -27.09 -8.38
C GLU A 143 -5.92 -28.08 -7.21
N GLU A 144 -5.08 -29.10 -7.34
CA GLU A 144 -4.86 -30.10 -6.29
C GLU A 144 -4.09 -29.51 -5.09
N LEU A 145 -3.11 -28.65 -5.34
CA LEU A 145 -2.44 -27.88 -4.28
C LEU A 145 -3.40 -26.85 -3.64
N GLY A 146 -4.25 -26.22 -4.44
CA GLY A 146 -5.32 -25.36 -3.95
C GLY A 146 -6.32 -26.12 -3.06
N ARG A 147 -6.65 -27.36 -3.44
CA ARG A 147 -7.48 -28.28 -2.65
C ARG A 147 -6.78 -28.69 -1.37
N ILE A 148 -5.50 -29.06 -1.40
CA ILE A 148 -4.71 -29.38 -0.20
C ILE A 148 -4.62 -28.17 0.73
N LEU A 149 -4.46 -26.96 0.20
CA LEU A 149 -4.49 -25.73 1.01
C LEU A 149 -5.89 -25.47 1.60
N GLN A 150 -6.97 -25.81 0.90
CA GLN A 150 -8.35 -25.75 1.40
C GLN A 150 -8.71 -26.87 2.39
N GLU A 151 -8.15 -28.08 2.23
CA GLU A 151 -8.39 -29.23 3.09
C GLU A 151 -7.60 -29.11 4.39
N ASN A 152 -6.37 -28.59 4.31
CA ASN A 152 -5.57 -28.21 5.47
C ASN A 152 -5.90 -26.81 5.99
N ARG A 153 -6.99 -26.21 5.50
CA ARG A 153 -7.42 -24.88 5.90
C ARG A 153 -7.56 -24.77 7.41
N GLU A 154 -8.09 -25.79 8.10
CA GLU A 154 -8.17 -25.77 9.57
C GLU A 154 -6.79 -25.71 10.26
N ALA A 155 -5.77 -26.36 9.69
CA ALA A 155 -4.40 -26.31 10.21
C ALA A 155 -3.73 -24.94 9.99
N TYR A 156 -4.06 -24.25 8.89
CA TYR A 156 -3.58 -22.88 8.61
C TYR A 156 -4.47 -21.77 9.20
N SER A 157 -5.73 -22.11 9.48
CA SER A 157 -6.70 -21.23 10.10
C SER A 157 -6.37 -21.00 11.54
N ARG A 158 -5.85 -22.01 12.25
CA ARG A 158 -5.70 -22.01 13.72
C ARG A 158 -4.27 -21.72 14.11
N LEU A 159 -3.93 -20.43 14.15
CA LEU A 159 -2.61 -20.00 14.58
C LEU A 159 -2.57 -19.75 16.08
N ASP A 160 -1.43 -20.07 16.68
CA ASP A 160 -1.09 -19.64 18.03
C ASP A 160 -0.74 -18.13 18.06
N ASP A 161 -0.64 -17.58 19.27
CA ASP A 161 -0.36 -16.16 19.51
C ASP A 161 0.94 -15.70 18.82
N ASP A 162 2.00 -16.50 18.87
CA ASP A 162 3.33 -16.17 18.33
C ASP A 162 3.32 -16.11 16.78
N THR A 163 2.63 -17.08 16.15
CA THR A 163 2.53 -17.14 14.69
C THR A 163 1.61 -16.05 14.15
N ARG A 164 0.53 -15.72 14.87
CA ARG A 164 -0.31 -14.56 14.57
C ARG A 164 0.53 -13.29 14.58
N GLU A 165 1.27 -13.01 15.66
CA GLU A 165 2.06 -11.78 15.77
C GLU A 165 3.10 -11.68 14.63
N LEU A 166 3.74 -12.79 14.27
CA LEU A 166 4.68 -12.83 13.16
C LEU A 166 4.00 -12.50 11.81
N ILE A 167 2.84 -13.09 11.52
CA ILE A 167 2.10 -12.81 10.30
C ILE A 167 1.57 -11.37 10.29
N GLU A 168 1.11 -10.84 11.42
CA GLU A 168 0.68 -9.44 11.52
C GLU A 168 1.81 -8.46 11.17
N VAL A 169 3.03 -8.78 11.61
CA VAL A 169 4.22 -7.96 11.34
C VAL A 169 4.67 -8.09 9.88
N ILE A 170 4.76 -9.32 9.36
CA ILE A 170 5.27 -9.59 8.00
C ILE A 170 4.25 -9.17 6.94
N ALA A 171 3.00 -9.61 7.09
CA ALA A 171 1.94 -9.33 6.13
C ALA A 171 1.29 -7.96 6.34
N LYS A 172 1.63 -7.24 7.42
CA LYS A 172 1.04 -5.94 7.77
C LYS A 172 -0.48 -5.96 7.95
N VAL A 173 -1.01 -7.12 8.31
CA VAL A 173 -2.42 -7.33 8.60
C VAL A 173 -2.61 -7.32 10.11
N ARG A 174 -3.82 -7.01 10.60
CA ARG A 174 -4.16 -7.15 12.02
C ARG A 174 -5.36 -8.06 12.17
N VAL A 175 -5.21 -9.07 13.00
CA VAL A 175 -6.21 -10.08 13.32
C VAL A 175 -6.78 -9.71 14.68
N GLY A 176 -7.98 -9.16 14.68
CA GLY A 176 -8.63 -8.71 15.90
C GLY A 176 -9.03 -9.86 16.83
N GLU A 177 -9.33 -9.52 18.08
CA GLU A 177 -9.75 -10.47 19.12
C GLU A 177 -11.09 -11.15 18.77
N GLU A 178 -11.87 -10.56 17.87
CA GLU A 178 -13.10 -11.14 17.31
C GLU A 178 -12.89 -12.45 16.52
N TYR A 179 -11.63 -12.80 16.23
CA TYR A 179 -11.25 -14.06 15.59
C TYR A 179 -10.65 -15.06 16.58
N GLU A 180 -10.56 -14.73 17.87
CA GLU A 180 -10.02 -15.63 18.90
C GLU A 180 -10.95 -16.82 19.15
N ILE A 181 -10.34 -17.99 19.27
CA ILE A 181 -10.95 -19.29 19.59
C ILE A 181 -10.15 -19.94 20.70
N VAL A 182 -10.81 -20.40 21.77
CA VAL A 182 -10.17 -21.16 22.84
C VAL A 182 -10.30 -22.65 22.52
N GLU A 183 -9.16 -23.30 22.29
CA GLU A 183 -9.11 -24.73 21.97
C GLU A 183 -8.11 -25.44 22.89
N ASN A 184 -8.56 -26.50 23.58
CA ASN A 184 -7.75 -27.24 24.57
C ASN A 184 -7.10 -26.37 25.65
N GLY A 185 -7.72 -25.22 25.99
CA GLY A 185 -7.21 -24.28 27.00
C GLY A 185 -6.14 -23.30 26.46
N GLU A 186 -5.81 -23.36 25.17
CA GLU A 186 -4.92 -22.43 24.49
C GLU A 186 -5.71 -21.44 23.63
N ARG A 187 -5.20 -20.20 23.54
CA ARG A 187 -5.75 -19.17 22.65
C ARG A 187 -5.26 -19.43 21.23
N ARG A 188 -6.20 -19.49 20.30
CA ARG A 188 -5.95 -19.58 18.86
C ARG A 188 -6.76 -18.52 18.14
N TYR A 189 -6.47 -18.28 16.87
CA TYR A 189 -7.20 -17.31 16.06
C TYR A 189 -7.60 -17.92 14.74
N ASP A 190 -8.83 -17.70 14.27
CA ASP A 190 -9.33 -18.12 12.96
C ASP A 190 -8.93 -17.11 11.87
N MET A 191 -7.78 -17.35 11.28
CA MET A 191 -7.22 -16.51 10.21
C MET A 191 -8.06 -16.54 8.95
N CYS A 192 -8.71 -17.66 8.65
CA CYS A 192 -9.50 -17.78 7.45
C CYS A 192 -10.74 -16.90 7.52
N LYS A 193 -11.39 -16.85 8.68
CA LYS A 193 -12.46 -15.90 8.94
C LYS A 193 -11.94 -14.47 8.86
N ALA A 194 -10.80 -14.17 9.50
CA ALA A 194 -10.20 -12.84 9.47
C ALA A 194 -9.90 -12.34 8.04
N PHE A 195 -9.26 -13.15 7.20
CA PHE A 195 -8.93 -12.77 5.82
C PHE A 195 -10.15 -12.71 4.90
N MET A 196 -11.14 -13.59 5.10
CA MET A 196 -12.40 -13.51 4.34
C MET A 196 -13.16 -12.24 4.67
N ASP A 197 -13.28 -11.91 5.95
CA ASP A 197 -13.99 -10.73 6.42
C ASP A 197 -13.29 -9.45 5.90
N MET A 198 -11.96 -9.37 5.96
CA MET A 198 -11.20 -8.25 5.35
C MET A 198 -11.35 -8.16 3.83
N LYS A 199 -11.42 -9.30 3.14
CA LYS A 199 -11.63 -9.32 1.68
C LYS A 199 -13.03 -8.82 1.33
N LEU A 200 -14.04 -9.24 2.10
CA LEU A 200 -15.42 -8.80 1.93
C LEU A 200 -15.55 -7.29 2.19
N GLU A 201 -15.02 -6.80 3.31
CA GLU A 201 -14.95 -5.37 3.63
C GLU A 201 -14.27 -4.58 2.51
N GLY A 202 -13.12 -5.06 2.00
CA GLY A 202 -12.41 -4.41 0.90
C GLY A 202 -13.19 -4.38 -0.42
N ILE A 203 -14.02 -5.38 -0.70
CA ILE A 203 -14.91 -5.41 -1.87
C ILE A 203 -16.07 -4.44 -1.68
N GLU A 204 -16.72 -4.46 -0.52
CA GLU A 204 -17.83 -3.57 -0.18
C GLU A 204 -17.41 -2.10 -0.22
N GLU A 205 -16.30 -1.73 0.42
CA GLU A 205 -15.74 -0.38 0.34
C GLU A 205 -15.39 0.01 -1.10
N GLY A 206 -14.89 -0.94 -1.90
CA GLY A 206 -14.56 -0.72 -3.30
C GLY A 206 -15.79 -0.41 -4.16
N ILE A 207 -16.88 -1.15 -3.94
CA ILE A 207 -18.18 -0.93 -4.59
C ILE A 207 -18.76 0.42 -4.15
N GLU A 208 -18.77 0.70 -2.85
CA GLU A 208 -19.30 1.95 -2.29
C GLU A 208 -18.57 3.17 -2.86
N LYS A 209 -17.22 3.19 -2.79
CA LYS A 209 -16.39 4.25 -3.38
C LYS A 209 -16.58 4.36 -4.90
N GLY A 210 -16.81 3.23 -5.57
CA GLY A 210 -17.10 3.19 -7.01
C GLY A 210 -18.42 3.86 -7.37
N ILE A 211 -19.48 3.57 -6.60
CA ILE A 211 -20.81 4.17 -6.76
C ILE A 211 -20.75 5.68 -6.45
N GLU A 212 -20.12 6.06 -5.34
CA GLU A 212 -19.97 7.46 -4.94
C GLU A 212 -19.27 8.28 -6.03
N LYS A 213 -18.12 7.82 -6.53
CA LYS A 213 -17.39 8.46 -7.64
C LYS A 213 -18.21 8.51 -8.92
N GLY A 214 -19.02 7.48 -9.19
CA GLY A 214 -19.93 7.45 -10.34
C GLY A 214 -20.98 8.57 -10.27
N ILE A 215 -21.63 8.71 -9.12
CA ILE A 215 -22.64 9.75 -8.87
C ILE A 215 -22.00 11.14 -8.92
N GLU A 216 -20.83 11.34 -8.32
CA GLU A 216 -20.13 12.63 -8.36
C GLU A 216 -19.76 13.02 -9.80
N LYS A 217 -19.22 12.07 -10.57
CA LYS A 217 -18.89 12.27 -11.98
C LYS A 217 -20.11 12.65 -12.80
N GLU A 218 -21.23 11.96 -12.61
CA GLU A 218 -22.48 12.23 -13.32
C GLU A 218 -23.00 13.63 -13.00
N ARG A 219 -23.06 14.00 -11.71
CA ARG A 219 -23.47 15.34 -11.26
C ARG A 219 -22.60 16.44 -11.85
N ALA A 220 -21.28 16.31 -11.74
CA ALA A 220 -20.34 17.29 -12.27
C ALA A 220 -20.45 17.41 -13.80
N SER A 221 -20.61 16.30 -14.52
CA SER A 221 -20.79 16.34 -15.98
C SER A 221 -22.09 17.03 -16.38
N HIS A 222 -23.19 16.74 -15.66
CA HIS A 222 -24.48 17.39 -15.89
C HIS A 222 -24.43 18.90 -15.60
N LEU A 223 -23.74 19.31 -14.53
CA LEU A 223 -23.51 20.71 -14.20
C LEU A 223 -22.74 21.42 -15.33
N ILE A 224 -21.61 20.85 -15.75
CA ILE A 224 -20.78 21.40 -16.83
C ILE A 224 -21.59 21.54 -18.13
N GLU A 225 -22.32 20.49 -18.52
CA GLU A 225 -23.15 20.50 -19.72
C GLU A 225 -24.20 21.61 -19.67
N THR A 226 -24.87 21.76 -18.52
CA THR A 226 -25.97 22.72 -18.38
C THR A 226 -25.47 24.16 -18.31
N VAL A 227 -24.35 24.40 -17.60
CA VAL A 227 -23.66 25.69 -17.60
C VAL A 227 -23.22 26.06 -19.01
N CYS A 228 -22.59 25.15 -19.76
CA CYS A 228 -22.17 25.40 -21.14
C CYS A 228 -23.36 25.76 -22.05
N LYS A 229 -24.48 25.05 -21.95
CA LYS A 229 -25.71 25.35 -22.71
C LYS A 229 -26.28 26.73 -22.40
N LYS A 230 -26.23 27.18 -21.14
CA LYS A 230 -26.73 28.50 -20.72
C LYS A 230 -25.75 29.63 -21.05
N LEU A 231 -24.43 29.38 -20.98
CA LEU A 231 -23.39 30.30 -21.46
C LEU A 231 -23.53 30.60 -22.94
N LEU A 232 -23.78 29.58 -23.78
CA LEU A 232 -24.04 29.75 -25.21
C LEU A 232 -25.27 30.64 -25.49
N LYS A 233 -26.17 30.82 -24.52
CA LYS A 233 -27.32 31.73 -24.59
C LYS A 233 -27.02 33.12 -24.01
N ASN A 234 -25.74 33.44 -23.77
CA ASN A 234 -25.27 34.70 -23.17
C ASN A 234 -25.88 35.03 -21.81
N LYS A 235 -26.19 34.01 -21.00
CA LYS A 235 -26.66 34.22 -19.62
C LYS A 235 -25.46 34.52 -18.71
N PRO A 236 -25.58 35.50 -17.79
CA PRO A 236 -24.54 35.79 -16.81
C PRO A 236 -24.51 34.70 -15.71
N ALA A 237 -23.39 34.60 -14.99
CA ALA A 237 -23.12 33.53 -14.04
C ALA A 237 -24.16 33.48 -12.89
N GLU A 238 -24.62 34.65 -12.45
CA GLU A 238 -25.59 34.83 -11.37
C GLU A 238 -26.95 34.23 -11.75
N VAL A 239 -27.40 34.47 -12.98
CA VAL A 239 -28.66 33.90 -13.50
C VAL A 239 -28.52 32.40 -13.74
N ILE A 240 -27.33 31.92 -14.13
CA ILE A 240 -27.08 30.49 -14.30
C ILE A 240 -27.12 29.78 -12.94
N ALA A 241 -26.48 30.34 -11.92
CA ALA A 241 -26.46 29.80 -10.56
C ALA A 241 -27.88 29.75 -9.96
N GLU A 242 -28.66 30.83 -10.10
CA GLU A 242 -30.05 30.89 -9.66
C GLU A 242 -30.94 29.87 -10.38
N GLU A 243 -30.84 29.77 -11.72
CA GLU A 243 -31.64 28.81 -12.50
C GLU A 243 -31.25 27.34 -12.28
N LEU A 244 -30.06 27.07 -11.75
CA LEU A 244 -29.57 25.73 -11.45
C LEU A 244 -29.70 25.35 -9.98
N GLU A 245 -30.08 26.31 -9.11
CA GLU A 245 -30.04 26.16 -7.65
C GLU A 245 -28.65 25.68 -7.18
N GLU A 246 -27.60 26.23 -7.79
CA GLU A 246 -26.19 25.88 -7.54
C GLU A 246 -25.44 27.07 -6.93
N GLU A 247 -24.37 26.77 -6.20
CA GLU A 247 -23.50 27.80 -5.65
C GLU A 247 -22.86 28.63 -6.77
N LEU A 248 -22.89 29.96 -6.64
CA LEU A 248 -22.31 30.87 -7.65
C LEU A 248 -20.84 30.54 -7.91
N GLU A 249 -20.07 30.22 -6.86
CA GLU A 249 -18.66 29.83 -6.96
C GLU A 249 -18.48 28.56 -7.83
N ALA A 250 -19.39 27.58 -7.73
CA ALA A 250 -19.31 26.35 -8.51
C ALA A 250 -19.54 26.64 -10.01
N VAL A 251 -20.51 27.50 -10.33
CA VAL A 251 -20.79 27.94 -11.69
C VAL A 251 -19.63 28.77 -12.25
N GLU A 252 -19.13 29.74 -11.49
CA GLU A 252 -17.98 30.56 -11.88
C GLU A 252 -16.73 29.73 -12.13
N ASN A 253 -16.52 28.69 -11.31
CA ASN A 253 -15.40 27.78 -11.50
C ASN A 253 -15.50 27.03 -12.84
N VAL A 254 -16.67 26.51 -13.20
CA VAL A 254 -16.92 25.88 -14.50
C VAL A 254 -16.70 26.87 -15.64
N ILE A 255 -17.19 28.11 -15.52
CA ILE A 255 -17.01 29.16 -16.54
C ILE A 255 -15.52 29.50 -16.72
N ARG A 256 -14.78 29.63 -15.62
CA ARG A 256 -13.35 29.92 -15.62
C ARG A 256 -12.57 28.82 -16.34
N ILE A 257 -12.85 27.56 -16.03
CA ILE A 257 -12.19 26.41 -16.67
C ILE A 257 -12.60 26.27 -18.12
N GLN A 258 -13.88 26.47 -18.45
CA GLN A 258 -14.37 26.52 -19.83
C GLN A 258 -13.59 27.55 -20.66
N ARG A 259 -13.32 28.74 -20.11
CA ARG A 259 -12.51 29.78 -20.79
C ARG A 259 -11.04 29.38 -20.96
N GLN A 260 -10.46 28.64 -20.03
CA GLN A 260 -9.10 28.12 -20.14
C GLN A 260 -8.99 27.02 -21.21
N VAL A 261 -9.95 26.09 -21.25
CA VAL A 261 -10.03 25.02 -22.26
C VAL A 261 -10.35 25.59 -23.64
N GLY A 262 -11.12 26.68 -23.71
CA GLY A 262 -11.39 27.42 -24.95
C GLY A 262 -12.46 26.77 -25.85
N ASN A 263 -13.16 25.75 -25.36
CA ASN A 263 -14.29 25.12 -26.05
C ASN A 263 -15.40 24.75 -25.05
N TYR A 264 -16.45 24.06 -25.52
CA TYR A 264 -17.61 23.65 -24.71
C TYR A 264 -17.73 22.12 -24.61
N ASP A 265 -16.64 21.38 -24.82
CA ASP A 265 -16.63 19.93 -24.69
C ASP A 265 -16.67 19.54 -23.20
N VAL A 266 -17.77 18.90 -22.80
CA VAL A 266 -18.04 18.52 -21.40
C VAL A 266 -16.94 17.63 -20.84
N LYS A 267 -16.39 16.72 -21.65
CA LYS A 267 -15.38 15.78 -21.21
C LYS A 267 -14.05 16.50 -20.94
N GLN A 268 -13.63 17.39 -21.83
CA GLN A 268 -12.39 18.16 -21.67
C GLN A 268 -12.46 19.13 -20.48
N ILE A 269 -13.62 19.78 -20.29
CA ILE A 269 -13.84 20.67 -19.14
C ILE A 269 -13.85 19.86 -17.84
N TYR A 270 -14.51 18.70 -17.82
CA TYR A 270 -14.52 17.81 -16.65
C TYR A 270 -13.11 17.36 -16.28
N GLU A 271 -12.29 16.93 -17.26
CA GLU A 271 -10.90 16.53 -17.03
C GLU A 271 -10.07 17.69 -16.43
N ALA A 272 -10.22 18.91 -16.95
CA ALA A 272 -9.56 20.10 -16.41
C ALA A 272 -10.02 20.45 -14.97
N VAL A 273 -11.31 20.29 -14.65
CA VAL A 273 -11.83 20.46 -13.27
C VAL A 273 -11.21 19.46 -12.30
N GLN A 274 -11.00 18.20 -12.72
CA GLN A 274 -10.40 17.18 -11.86
C GLN A 274 -8.91 17.48 -11.60
N ILE A 275 -8.15 17.91 -12.61
CA ILE A 275 -6.73 18.25 -12.48
C ILE A 275 -6.55 19.37 -11.44
N GLU A 276 -7.33 20.44 -11.52
CA GLU A 276 -7.17 21.58 -10.62
C GLU A 276 -7.62 21.30 -9.17
N ARG A 277 -8.60 20.40 -8.98
CA ARG A 277 -8.98 19.91 -7.65
C ARG A 277 -7.83 19.14 -6.98
N GLN A 278 -7.04 18.39 -7.75
CA GLN A 278 -5.90 17.65 -7.23
C GLN A 278 -4.76 18.58 -6.80
N GLU A 279 -4.51 19.67 -7.54
CA GLU A 279 -3.46 20.66 -7.21
C GLU A 279 -3.75 21.46 -5.92
N LYS A 280 -5.03 21.68 -5.58
CA LYS A 280 -5.45 22.42 -4.36
C LYS A 280 -5.40 21.59 -3.08
N THR A 281 -5.22 20.27 -3.18
CA THR A 281 -5.26 19.34 -2.03
C THR A 281 -3.86 18.96 -1.54
N VAL A 282 -2.80 19.54 -2.13
CA VAL A 282 -1.38 19.33 -1.81
C VAL A 282 -0.84 20.42 -0.88
#